data_AF-A0A7X9ZGR7-F1
#
_entry.id   AF-A0A7X9ZGR7-F1
#
_cell.length_a   1.000
_cell.length_b   1.000
_cell.length_c   1.000
_cell.angle_alpha   90.00
_cell.angle_beta   90.00
_cell.angle_gamma   90.00
#
_symmetry.space_group_name_H-M   'P 1'
#
loop_
_entity.id
_entity.type
_entity.pdbx_description
1 polymer ?
#
loop_
_entity_poly.entity_id
_entity_poly.type
_entity_poly.pdbx_seq_one_letter_code
_entity_poly.pdbx_strand_id
1 'polypeptide(L)'
;MPHFSDLQSLNNYVLRAITEVMRNEVADAVRQEWIAMMEKNVYGTYQPWSYERRHKQGGLADPRNIQIVSEKVAADSAAIVMENLTKGQGWDHYYGDLINTMIESADGFAGNSALGMPKRPYTEEAVDFMTKGIGRNTILDALTSGLARRGINVNIK
;
A
#
# COMPACT_ATOMS: atom_id res chain seq x y z
N MET A 1 27.32 17.12 8.24
CA MET A 1 27.24 15.80 7.58
C MET A 1 27.76 14.75 8.55
N PRO A 2 27.23 13.52 8.54
CA PRO A 2 27.76 12.45 9.40
C PRO A 2 29.22 12.16 9.03
N HIS A 3 30.04 11.90 10.06
CA HIS A 3 31.42 11.45 9.92
C HIS A 3 31.50 9.96 10.26
N PHE A 4 32.28 9.21 9.50
CA PHE A 4 32.45 7.76 9.65
C PHE A 4 33.90 7.43 9.92
N SER A 5 34.15 6.56 10.88
CA SER A 5 35.49 6.10 11.28
C SER A 5 36.03 5.01 10.35
N ASP A 6 35.15 4.31 9.65
CA ASP A 6 35.45 3.12 8.86
C ASP A 6 34.33 2.83 7.84
N LEU A 7 34.59 1.89 6.93
CA LEU A 7 33.60 1.48 5.93
C LEU A 7 32.38 0.78 6.54
N GLN A 8 32.54 0.11 7.68
CA GLN A 8 31.45 -0.61 8.32
C GLN A 8 30.40 0.35 8.89
N SER A 9 30.83 1.43 9.53
CA SER A 9 29.98 2.49 10.07
C SER A 9 29.28 3.27 8.97
N LEU A 10 29.95 3.53 7.83
CA LEU A 10 29.30 4.06 6.63
C LEU A 10 28.23 3.11 6.09
N ASN A 11 28.55 1.83 5.92
CA ASN A 11 27.61 0.83 5.39
C ASN A 11 26.37 0.70 6.31
N ASN A 12 26.59 0.61 7.62
CA ASN A 12 25.52 0.55 8.61
C ASN A 12 24.63 1.81 8.56
N TYR A 13 25.22 2.99 8.35
CA TYR A 13 24.47 4.23 8.21
C TYR A 13 23.58 4.21 6.96
N VAL A 14 24.12 3.81 5.82
CA VAL A 14 23.38 3.74 4.56
C VAL A 14 22.22 2.75 4.66
N LEU A 15 22.47 1.54 5.18
CA LEU A 15 21.42 0.52 5.35
C LEU A 15 20.31 1.03 6.28
N ARG A 16 20.67 1.66 7.40
CA ARG A 16 19.68 2.26 8.32
C ARG A 16 18.88 3.36 7.63
N ALA A 17 19.54 4.24 6.88
CA ALA A 17 18.87 5.31 6.15
C ALA A 17 17.88 4.76 5.12
N ILE A 18 18.27 3.73 4.36
CA ILE A 18 17.38 3.03 3.42
C ILE A 18 16.19 2.45 4.16
N THR A 19 16.40 1.70 5.25
CA THR A 19 15.31 1.10 6.03
C THR A 19 14.32 2.15 6.54
N GLU A 20 14.81 3.26 7.09
CA GLU A 20 13.95 4.35 7.56
C GLU A 20 13.15 5.01 6.42
N VAL A 21 13.80 5.23 5.27
CA VAL A 21 13.12 5.80 4.08
C VAL A 21 12.06 4.87 3.53
N MET A 22 12.37 3.57 3.48
CA MET A 22 11.41 2.56 3.04
C MET A 22 10.18 2.50 3.96
N ARG A 23 10.40 2.57 5.28
CA ARG A 23 9.35 2.45 6.31
C ARG A 23 8.42 3.65 6.41
N ASN A 24 8.96 4.85 6.29
CA ASN A 24 8.19 6.06 6.52
C ASN A 24 7.79 6.67 5.18
N GLU A 25 8.75 7.20 4.43
CA GLU A 25 8.47 7.92 3.20
C GLU A 25 7.84 7.05 2.09
N VAL A 26 8.47 5.92 1.76
CA VAL A 26 8.02 5.07 0.65
C VAL A 26 6.72 4.38 1.00
N ALA A 27 6.61 3.80 2.19
CA ALA A 27 5.36 3.17 2.63
C ALA A 27 4.21 4.16 2.71
N ASP A 28 4.44 5.41 3.12
CA ASP A 28 3.41 6.46 3.13
C ASP A 28 2.96 6.81 1.72
N ALA A 29 3.89 6.97 0.76
CA ALA A 29 3.56 7.21 -0.64
C ALA A 29 2.75 6.05 -1.24
N VAL A 30 3.20 4.81 -1.04
CA VAL A 30 2.46 3.59 -1.47
C VAL A 30 1.06 3.57 -0.87
N ARG A 31 0.93 3.87 0.43
CA ARG A 31 -0.37 3.88 1.11
C ARG A 31 -1.32 4.93 0.53
N GLN A 32 -0.82 6.13 0.23
CA GLN A 32 -1.62 7.20 -0.37
C GLN A 32 -2.15 6.80 -1.75
N GLU A 33 -1.28 6.28 -2.62
CA GLU A 33 -1.68 5.84 -3.96
C GLU A 33 -2.63 4.65 -3.90
N TRP A 34 -2.38 3.69 -3.01
CA TRP A 34 -3.28 2.56 -2.81
C TRP A 34 -4.67 3.01 -2.34
N ILE A 35 -4.76 3.94 -1.38
CA ILE A 35 -6.05 4.51 -0.94
C ILE A 35 -6.78 5.20 -2.09
N ALA A 36 -6.07 5.99 -2.91
CA ALA A 36 -6.67 6.65 -4.08
C ALA A 36 -7.27 5.63 -5.06
N MET A 37 -6.57 4.51 -5.28
CA MET A 37 -7.06 3.40 -6.10
C MET A 37 -8.29 2.72 -5.49
N MET A 38 -8.37 2.57 -4.16
CA MET A 38 -9.56 2.01 -3.50
C MET A 38 -10.77 2.93 -3.66
N GLU A 39 -10.58 4.23 -3.47
CA GLU A 39 -11.63 5.24 -3.65
C GLU A 39 -12.15 5.25 -5.10
N LYS A 40 -11.25 5.14 -6.09
CA LYS A 40 -11.63 5.07 -7.50
C LYS A 40 -12.33 3.75 -7.86
N ASN A 41 -11.65 2.63 -7.64
CA ASN A 41 -12.02 1.35 -8.26
C ASN A 41 -13.02 0.53 -7.44
N VAL A 42 -13.06 0.73 -6.14
CA VAL A 42 -14.03 0.05 -5.27
C VAL A 42 -15.17 0.99 -4.97
N TYR A 43 -14.84 2.19 -4.46
CA TYR A 43 -15.85 3.08 -3.93
C TYR A 43 -16.54 3.93 -5.00
N GLY A 44 -15.85 4.32 -6.07
CA GLY A 44 -16.42 5.02 -7.21
C GLY A 44 -17.29 4.12 -8.10
N THR A 45 -16.99 2.82 -8.14
CA THR A 45 -17.65 1.87 -9.06
C THR A 45 -19.05 1.45 -8.62
N TYR A 46 -19.34 1.40 -7.32
CA TYR A 46 -20.61 0.86 -6.82
C TYR A 46 -21.09 1.56 -5.56
N GLN A 47 -22.27 2.17 -5.60
CA GLN A 47 -22.94 2.73 -4.43
C GLN A 47 -24.00 1.74 -3.89
N PRO A 48 -23.85 1.21 -2.67
CA PRO A 48 -24.84 0.32 -2.08
C PRO A 48 -26.12 1.05 -1.67
N TRP A 49 -27.23 0.31 -1.70
CA TRP A 49 -28.56 0.81 -1.35
C TRP A 49 -28.95 0.48 0.10
N SER A 50 -28.39 -0.59 0.67
CA SER A 50 -28.85 -1.20 1.92
C SER A 50 -27.85 -1.11 3.08
N TYR A 51 -26.63 -0.62 2.82
CA TYR A 51 -25.60 -0.50 3.86
C TYR A 51 -24.70 0.70 3.60
N GLU A 52 -24.12 1.23 4.68
CA GLU A 52 -23.10 2.27 4.60
C GLU A 52 -21.70 1.65 4.48
N ARG A 53 -20.87 2.28 3.66
CA ARG A 53 -19.49 1.83 3.47
C ARG A 53 -18.58 2.51 4.47
N ARG A 54 -17.63 1.75 5.00
CA ARG A 54 -16.66 2.25 5.98
C ARG A 54 -15.64 3.25 5.41
N HIS A 55 -15.32 3.20 4.11
CA HIS A 55 -14.30 4.05 3.48
C HIS A 55 -13.02 4.16 4.33
N LYS A 56 -12.70 5.37 4.80
CA LYS A 56 -11.52 5.69 5.64
C LYS A 56 -11.72 5.42 7.13
N GLN A 57 -12.91 4.98 7.53
CA GLN A 57 -13.30 4.67 8.90
C GLN A 57 -13.46 3.15 9.07
N GLY A 58 -12.34 2.43 8.92
CA GLY A 58 -12.23 0.98 9.07
C GLY A 58 -12.36 0.20 7.77
N GLY A 59 -12.57 0.84 6.62
CA GLY A 59 -12.70 0.17 5.32
C GLY A 59 -11.37 0.02 4.56
N LEU A 60 -11.44 -0.35 3.29
CA LEU A 60 -10.26 -0.54 2.43
C LEU A 60 -9.46 0.74 2.22
N ALA A 61 -10.10 1.90 2.29
CA ALA A 61 -9.44 3.20 2.19
C ALA A 61 -8.94 3.73 3.55
N ASP A 62 -9.10 2.97 4.64
CA ASP A 62 -8.57 3.36 5.93
C ASP A 62 -7.05 3.09 5.98
N PRO A 63 -6.21 4.13 6.16
CA PRO A 63 -4.77 3.94 6.24
C PRO A 63 -4.33 3.01 7.36
N ARG A 64 -5.12 2.87 8.44
CA ARG A 64 -4.80 1.99 9.59
C ARG A 64 -4.87 0.51 9.22
N ASN A 65 -5.61 0.17 8.17
CA ASN A 65 -5.69 -1.20 7.67
C ASN A 65 -4.54 -1.55 6.72
N ILE A 66 -3.79 -0.56 6.21
CA ILE A 66 -2.69 -0.79 5.27
C ILE A 66 -1.37 -0.78 6.04
N GLN A 67 -0.81 -1.97 6.27
CA GLN A 67 0.33 -2.18 7.15
C GLN A 67 1.50 -2.83 6.43
N ILE A 68 2.72 -2.51 6.87
CA ILE A 68 3.93 -3.25 6.48
C ILE A 68 3.93 -4.56 7.27
N VAL A 69 3.87 -5.69 6.58
CA VAL A 69 3.87 -7.04 7.20
C VAL A 69 5.23 -7.72 7.15
N SER A 70 6.09 -7.27 6.24
CA SER A 70 7.46 -7.77 6.11
C SER A 70 8.36 -6.71 5.48
N GLU A 71 9.63 -6.75 5.83
CA GLU A 71 10.66 -5.91 5.24
C GLU A 71 11.95 -6.72 5.09
N LYS A 72 12.71 -6.38 4.05
CA LYS A 72 14.03 -6.94 3.80
C LYS A 72 14.91 -5.85 3.23
N VAL A 73 15.95 -5.47 3.96
CA VAL A 73 17.00 -4.58 3.46
C VAL A 73 18.32 -5.32 3.54
N ALA A 74 18.94 -5.49 2.39
CA ALA A 74 20.22 -6.15 2.19
C ALA A 74 21.16 -5.19 1.43
N ALA A 75 22.41 -5.62 1.22
CA ALA A 75 23.43 -4.80 0.56
C ALA A 75 23.07 -4.40 -0.89
N ASP A 76 22.27 -5.23 -1.58
CA ASP A 76 21.94 -5.08 -2.99
C ASP A 76 20.44 -4.82 -3.26
N SER A 77 19.60 -4.92 -2.23
CA SER A 77 18.15 -4.92 -2.39
C SER A 77 17.42 -4.43 -1.16
N ALA A 78 16.33 -3.69 -1.37
CA ALA A 78 15.42 -3.27 -0.33
C ALA A 78 13.98 -3.56 -0.77
N ALA A 79 13.20 -4.18 0.10
CA ALA A 79 11.83 -4.55 -0.15
C ALA A 79 10.98 -4.34 1.11
N ILE A 80 9.75 -3.88 0.91
CA ILE A 80 8.68 -3.89 1.90
C ILE A 80 7.49 -4.64 1.31
N VAL A 81 6.79 -5.40 2.15
CA VAL A 81 5.52 -6.03 1.80
C VAL A 81 4.44 -5.33 2.60
N MET A 82 3.44 -4.82 1.90
CA MET A 82 2.30 -4.14 2.51
C MET A 82 1.01 -4.89 2.22
N GLU A 83 0.17 -5.01 3.22
CA GLU A 83 -1.13 -5.67 3.12
C GLU A 83 -2.25 -4.76 3.60
N ASN A 84 -3.41 -4.89 2.97
CA ASN A 84 -4.65 -4.30 3.45
C ASN A 84 -5.39 -5.33 4.32
N LEU A 85 -5.31 -5.17 5.63
CA LEU A 85 -5.85 -6.07 6.63
C LEU A 85 -7.33 -5.78 6.95
N THR A 86 -8.05 -5.16 6.01
CA THR A 86 -9.48 -4.84 6.22
C THR A 86 -10.28 -6.13 6.33
N LYS A 87 -10.96 -6.29 7.46
CA LYS A 87 -11.81 -7.45 7.75
C LYS A 87 -13.29 -7.14 7.66
N GLY A 88 -14.10 -8.17 7.40
CA GLY A 88 -15.56 -8.09 7.46
C GLY A 88 -16.03 -7.76 8.87
N GLN A 89 -17.15 -7.05 8.97
CA GLN A 89 -17.76 -6.65 10.23
C GLN A 89 -19.25 -6.95 10.20
N GLY A 90 -19.83 -7.33 11.34
CA GLY A 90 -21.25 -7.65 11.48
C GLY A 90 -21.53 -9.16 11.54
N TRP A 91 -22.75 -9.55 11.18
CA TRP A 91 -23.25 -10.93 11.24
C TRP A 91 -23.08 -11.69 9.91
N ASP A 92 -22.27 -11.17 8.99
CA ASP A 92 -22.05 -11.82 7.70
C ASP A 92 -21.06 -12.98 7.80
N HIS A 93 -21.03 -13.80 6.76
CA HIS A 93 -20.13 -14.95 6.66
C HIS A 93 -18.63 -14.55 6.62
N TYR A 94 -18.33 -13.28 6.41
CA TYR A 94 -16.97 -12.75 6.28
C TYR A 94 -16.49 -12.04 7.55
N TYR A 95 -17.24 -12.16 8.65
CA TYR A 95 -16.86 -11.57 9.92
C TYR A 95 -15.49 -12.07 10.38
N GLY A 96 -14.53 -11.16 10.52
CA GLY A 96 -13.16 -11.47 10.93
C GLY A 96 -12.22 -11.92 9.80
N ASP A 97 -12.75 -12.17 8.60
CA ASP A 97 -11.99 -12.54 7.40
C ASP A 97 -11.64 -11.31 6.54
N LEU A 98 -10.54 -11.40 5.80
CA LEU A 98 -10.14 -10.35 4.86
C LEU A 98 -11.16 -10.19 3.75
N ILE A 99 -11.56 -8.95 3.45
CA ILE A 99 -12.65 -8.68 2.50
C ILE A 99 -12.18 -8.57 1.04
N ASN A 100 -10.89 -8.74 0.75
CA ASN A 100 -10.35 -8.64 -0.60
C ASN A 100 -11.02 -9.65 -1.54
N THR A 101 -11.09 -10.92 -1.13
CA THR A 101 -11.72 -11.99 -1.92
C THR A 101 -13.23 -11.75 -2.10
N MET A 102 -13.90 -11.23 -1.07
CA MET A 102 -15.31 -10.85 -1.11
C MET A 102 -15.60 -9.80 -2.19
N ILE A 103 -14.64 -8.90 -2.45
CA ILE A 103 -14.82 -7.73 -3.35
C ILE A 103 -14.32 -8.01 -4.77
N GLU A 104 -13.21 -8.73 -4.91
CA GLU A 104 -12.53 -8.93 -6.18
C GLU A 104 -13.00 -10.19 -6.94
N SER A 105 -13.52 -11.21 -6.23
CA SER A 105 -13.94 -12.47 -6.84
C SER A 105 -15.36 -12.44 -7.40
N ALA A 106 -15.61 -13.26 -8.43
CA ALA A 106 -16.96 -13.54 -8.95
C ALA A 106 -17.82 -14.34 -7.95
N ASP A 107 -17.18 -15.20 -7.14
CA ASP A 107 -17.84 -15.99 -6.09
C ASP A 107 -17.95 -15.23 -4.76
N GLY A 108 -17.36 -14.03 -4.69
CA GLY A 108 -17.49 -13.15 -3.54
C GLY A 108 -18.87 -12.52 -3.47
N PHE A 109 -19.29 -12.06 -2.28
CA PHE A 109 -20.56 -11.33 -2.10
C PHE A 109 -20.73 -10.19 -3.12
N ALA A 110 -19.65 -9.46 -3.43
CA ALA A 110 -19.66 -8.39 -4.42
C ALA A 110 -19.68 -8.87 -5.87
N GLY A 111 -19.38 -10.13 -6.17
CA GLY A 111 -19.37 -10.69 -7.53
C GLY A 111 -20.70 -11.31 -7.96
N ASN A 112 -21.68 -11.39 -7.06
CA ASN A 112 -22.96 -12.03 -7.32
C ASN A 112 -23.87 -11.15 -8.19
N SER A 113 -23.92 -11.49 -9.48
CA SER A 113 -24.79 -10.82 -10.47
C SER A 113 -26.28 -10.86 -10.12
N ALA A 114 -26.76 -11.87 -9.39
CA ALA A 114 -28.17 -11.97 -8.98
C ALA A 114 -28.56 -10.89 -7.95
N LEU A 115 -27.58 -10.33 -7.23
CA LEU A 115 -27.78 -9.23 -6.28
C LEU A 115 -27.57 -7.86 -6.93
N GLY A 116 -27.27 -7.80 -8.24
CA GLY A 116 -26.91 -6.57 -8.93
C GLY A 116 -25.62 -5.93 -8.42
N MET A 117 -24.78 -6.71 -7.72
CA MET A 117 -23.52 -6.26 -7.16
C MET A 117 -22.39 -6.66 -8.11
N PRO A 118 -21.69 -5.71 -8.75
CA PRO A 118 -20.56 -6.03 -9.60
C PRO A 118 -19.28 -6.23 -8.78
N LYS A 119 -18.49 -7.23 -9.19
CA LYS A 119 -17.13 -7.41 -8.65
C LYS A 119 -16.31 -6.15 -8.93
N ARG A 120 -15.39 -5.85 -8.02
CA ARG A 120 -14.55 -4.65 -8.08
C ARG A 120 -13.10 -5.07 -7.94
N PRO A 121 -12.50 -5.71 -8.97
CA PRO A 121 -11.08 -6.02 -8.94
C PRO A 121 -10.28 -4.72 -8.82
N TYR A 122 -9.31 -4.69 -7.93
CA TYR A 122 -8.54 -3.49 -7.65
C TYR A 122 -7.05 -3.74 -7.42
N THR A 123 -6.67 -4.95 -6.98
CA THR A 123 -5.30 -5.21 -6.54
C THR A 123 -4.32 -5.13 -7.70
N GLU A 124 -4.63 -5.76 -8.84
CA GLU A 124 -3.76 -5.75 -10.02
C GLU A 124 -3.61 -4.33 -10.60
N GLU A 125 -4.70 -3.57 -10.75
CA GLU A 125 -4.63 -2.19 -11.26
C GLU A 125 -3.86 -1.28 -10.30
N ALA A 126 -4.03 -1.45 -8.98
CA ALA A 126 -3.27 -0.67 -8.00
C ALA A 126 -1.76 -0.97 -8.09
N VAL A 127 -1.38 -2.24 -8.22
CA VAL A 127 0.02 -2.65 -8.41
C VAL A 127 0.58 -2.08 -9.71
N ASP A 128 -0.15 -2.19 -10.82
CA ASP A 128 0.29 -1.64 -12.11
C ASP A 128 0.43 -0.12 -12.06
N PHE A 129 -0.50 0.58 -11.40
CA PHE A 129 -0.41 2.03 -11.22
C PHE A 129 0.81 2.44 -10.40
N MET A 130 1.14 1.69 -9.34
CA MET A 130 2.30 1.95 -8.47
C MET A 130 3.65 1.52 -9.07
N THR A 131 3.66 0.54 -9.98
CA THR A 131 4.91 -0.01 -10.57
C THR A 131 5.21 0.53 -11.96
N LYS A 132 4.20 0.96 -12.71
CA LYS A 132 4.32 1.41 -14.12
C LYS A 132 3.65 2.76 -14.37
N GLY A 133 2.69 3.16 -13.55
CA GLY A 133 1.92 4.40 -13.70
C GLY A 133 2.55 5.62 -13.01
N ILE A 134 1.74 6.68 -12.85
CA ILE A 134 2.16 7.93 -12.19
C ILE A 134 2.51 7.69 -10.72
N GLY A 135 1.84 6.74 -10.05
CA GLY A 135 2.15 6.38 -8.66
C GLY A 135 3.60 5.91 -8.46
N ARG A 136 4.23 5.35 -9.52
CA ARG A 136 5.66 5.03 -9.50
C ARG A 136 6.51 6.28 -9.24
N ASN A 137 6.17 7.40 -9.86
CA ASN A 137 6.93 8.65 -9.71
C ASN A 137 6.80 9.18 -8.28
N THR A 138 5.60 9.16 -7.70
CA THR A 138 5.38 9.53 -6.29
C THR A 138 6.25 8.69 -5.35
N ILE A 139 6.33 7.38 -5.60
CA ILE A 139 7.14 6.44 -4.80
C ILE A 139 8.65 6.72 -4.96
N LEU A 140 9.11 6.97 -6.20
CA LEU A 140 10.51 7.31 -6.45
C LEU A 140 10.89 8.66 -5.85
N ASP A 141 10.00 9.65 -5.90
CA ASP A 141 10.22 10.96 -5.31
C ASP A 141 10.31 10.86 -3.79
N ALA A 142 9.49 10.02 -3.17
CA ALA A 142 9.55 9.73 -1.73
C ALA A 142 10.89 9.08 -1.34
N LEU A 143 11.37 8.12 -2.14
CA LEU A 143 12.66 7.47 -1.94
C LEU A 143 13.84 8.46 -2.08
N THR A 144 13.89 9.19 -3.19
CA THR A 144 14.98 10.13 -3.48
C THR A 144 15.03 11.27 -2.47
N SER A 145 13.87 11.86 -2.16
CA SER A 145 13.77 12.95 -1.18
C SER A 145 14.07 12.46 0.23
N GLY A 146 13.62 11.27 0.60
CA GLY A 146 13.88 10.66 1.90
C GLY A 146 15.37 10.38 2.14
N LEU A 147 16.07 9.87 1.12
CA LEU A 147 17.52 9.66 1.15
C LEU A 147 18.29 10.99 1.18
N ALA A 148 17.87 11.97 0.37
CA ALA A 148 18.50 13.29 0.33
C ALA A 148 18.43 14.01 1.70
N ARG A 149 17.30 13.89 2.42
CA ARG A 149 17.17 14.40 3.80
C ARG A 149 18.14 13.74 4.79
N ARG A 150 18.61 12.54 4.47
CA ARG A 150 19.64 11.80 5.21
C ARG A 150 21.04 11.99 4.61
N GLY A 151 21.23 12.99 3.75
CA GLY A 151 22.51 13.32 3.14
C GLY A 151 23.00 12.32 2.08
N ILE A 152 22.11 11.45 1.58
CA ILE A 152 22.40 10.46 0.54
C ILE A 152 21.71 10.92 -0.74
N ASN A 153 22.47 11.49 -1.67
CA ASN A 153 21.95 11.90 -2.96
C ASN A 153 22.07 10.74 -3.96
N VAL A 154 20.94 10.30 -4.51
CA VAL A 154 20.87 9.22 -5.49
C VAL A 154 20.31 9.73 -6.81
N ASN A 155 20.88 9.27 -7.92
CA ASN A 155 20.34 9.48 -9.26
C ASN A 155 19.73 8.17 -9.75
N ILE A 156 18.41 8.12 -9.82
CA ILE A 156 17.66 6.97 -10.34
C ILE A 156 17.51 7.17 -11.84
N LYS A 157 17.96 6.19 -12.63
CA LYS A 157 17.82 6.17 -14.09
C LYS A 157 16.53 5.48 -14.49
#